data_AF-A0A183E119-F1
#
_entry.id   AF-A0A183E119-F1
#
_cell.length_a   1.000
_cell.length_b   1.000
_cell.length_c   1.000
_cell.angle_alpha   90.00
_cell.angle_beta   90.00
_cell.angle_gamma   90.00
#
_symmetry.space_group_name_H-M   'P 1'
#
loop_
_entity.id
_entity.type
_entity.pdbx_description
1 polymer ?
#
loop_
_entity_poly.entity_id
_entity_poly.type
_entity_poly.pdbx_seq_one_letter_code
_entity_poly.pdbx_strand_id
1 'polypeptide(L)'
;LHFFRNIFFFKDLIALFKSRGHVQCTGDDGGAAGQQRPVVVGMVGYPNLVLCDCPGLVMPSFALSRNEMILNGILSVDHMHDYFSPVALLLTRIPRECFEKTYSLMLTGIADSCDSEETPISAHDLLTAVAFMRGYMSSSGVADCSRAARLILKDVVTGKLKWVAAPPDVDQKEFDKLTYGEITETAKTHTSSGLEKRHLLEDMKISDSSLDQQFFGGTSNQAHIRSVRTGAKLNPTEAHLSKKHFNKGKKEKLRRIYDNQV
;
A
#
# COMPACT_ATOMS: atom_id res chain seq x y z
N LEU A 1 -23.39 -17.74 1.90
CA LEU A 1 -22.32 -16.73 2.12
C LEU A 1 -22.81 -15.26 2.10
N HIS A 2 -24.11 -14.97 1.95
CA HIS A 2 -24.67 -13.60 2.00
C HIS A 2 -25.01 -13.09 3.42
N PHE A 3 -24.73 -13.87 4.47
CA PHE A 3 -25.27 -13.65 5.81
C PHE A 3 -24.49 -12.62 6.64
N PHE A 4 -23.19 -12.38 6.34
CA PHE A 4 -22.33 -11.58 7.22
C PHE A 4 -22.20 -10.10 6.81
N ARG A 5 -22.52 -9.72 5.56
CA ARG A 5 -22.53 -8.30 5.13
C ARG A 5 -23.70 -7.49 5.68
N ASN A 6 -24.71 -8.16 6.27
CA ASN A 6 -25.89 -7.51 6.82
C ASN A 6 -25.63 -6.76 8.14
N ILE A 7 -24.58 -7.07 8.90
CA ILE A 7 -24.35 -6.45 10.22
C ILE A 7 -24.00 -4.95 10.11
N PHE A 8 -23.27 -4.54 9.07
CA PHE A 8 -22.87 -3.14 8.91
C PHE A 8 -23.95 -2.31 8.20
N PHE A 9 -24.60 -2.89 7.19
CA PHE A 9 -25.67 -2.22 6.43
C PHE A 9 -26.86 -1.86 7.31
N PHE A 10 -27.22 -2.72 8.27
CA PHE A 10 -28.34 -2.47 9.18
C PHE A 10 -28.07 -1.35 10.18
N LYS A 11 -26.86 -1.27 10.73
CA LYS A 11 -26.49 -0.22 11.70
C LYS A 11 -26.52 1.17 11.08
N ASP A 12 -25.95 1.32 9.88
CA ASP A 12 -25.93 2.59 9.17
C ASP A 12 -27.34 2.97 8.68
N LEU A 13 -28.15 2.00 8.27
CA LEU A 13 -29.54 2.21 7.88
C LEU A 13 -30.40 2.67 9.08
N ILE A 14 -30.24 2.05 10.25
CA ILE A 14 -30.90 2.48 11.49
C ILE A 14 -30.44 3.88 11.91
N ALA A 15 -29.15 4.20 11.81
CA ALA A 15 -28.61 5.53 12.09
C ALA A 15 -29.17 6.58 11.13
N LEU A 16 -29.31 6.25 9.84
CA LEU A 16 -29.88 7.10 8.79
C LEU A 16 -31.39 7.32 8.98
N PHE A 17 -32.15 6.28 9.36
CA PHE A 17 -33.57 6.44 9.66
C PHE A 17 -33.78 7.24 10.96
N LYS A 18 -32.89 7.10 11.95
CA LYS A 18 -32.88 7.94 13.17
C LYS A 18 -32.65 9.41 12.84
N SER A 19 -31.68 9.73 11.98
CA SER A 19 -31.40 11.12 11.58
C SER A 19 -32.52 11.76 10.76
N ARG A 20 -33.32 10.95 10.06
CA ARG A 20 -34.51 11.38 9.30
C ARG A 20 -35.82 11.42 10.10
N GLY A 21 -35.76 11.18 11.41
CA GLY A 21 -36.96 11.20 12.29
C GLY A 21 -37.97 10.09 11.97
N HIS A 22 -37.59 9.08 11.20
CA HIS A 22 -38.43 7.93 10.86
C HIS A 22 -38.32 6.79 11.88
N VAL A 23 -37.54 6.99 12.94
CA VAL A 23 -37.34 6.04 14.03
C VAL A 23 -37.75 6.71 15.32
N GLN A 24 -38.84 6.22 15.90
CA GLN A 24 -39.24 6.59 17.26
C GLN A 24 -38.69 5.51 18.19
N CYS A 25 -37.68 5.86 18.98
CA CYS A 25 -37.20 4.96 20.05
C CYS A 25 -38.24 5.01 21.16
N THR A 26 -39.12 4.00 21.25
CA THR A 26 -40.03 3.88 22.40
C THR A 26 -39.23 3.37 23.60
N GLY A 27 -38.88 4.28 24.49
CA GLY A 27 -38.21 3.95 25.74
C GLY A 27 -38.73 4.85 26.84
N ASP A 28 -39.78 4.40 27.53
CA ASP A 28 -39.84 4.44 29.00
C ASP A 28 -41.10 3.71 29.49
N ASP A 29 -40.90 2.51 30.05
CA ASP A 29 -41.78 1.93 31.06
C ASP A 29 -40.87 1.07 31.97
N GLY A 30 -40.80 1.48 33.24
CA GLY A 30 -39.74 1.14 34.20
C GLY A 30 -39.59 -0.35 34.50
N GLY A 31 -38.51 -0.97 34.00
CA GLY A 31 -38.19 -2.37 34.29
C GLY A 31 -36.69 -2.65 34.34
N ALA A 32 -36.31 -3.36 35.42
CA ALA A 32 -35.01 -3.85 35.88
C ALA A 32 -33.79 -3.77 34.93
N ALA A 33 -32.69 -3.27 35.50
CA ALA A 33 -31.36 -3.21 34.90
C ALA A 33 -30.79 -4.61 34.61
N GLY A 34 -30.44 -4.88 33.35
CA GLY A 34 -29.69 -6.08 32.95
C GLY A 34 -30.21 -6.79 31.68
N GLN A 35 -31.43 -6.52 31.24
CA GLN A 35 -31.99 -7.12 30.03
C GLN A 35 -31.58 -6.30 28.79
N GLN A 36 -30.78 -6.85 27.87
CA GLN A 36 -30.64 -6.27 26.53
C GLN A 36 -32.01 -6.34 25.84
N ARG A 37 -32.70 -5.20 25.75
CA ARG A 37 -34.00 -5.11 25.06
C ARG A 37 -33.76 -4.92 23.56
N PRO A 38 -34.56 -5.57 22.69
CA PRO A 38 -34.43 -5.39 21.25
C PRO A 38 -34.69 -3.93 20.88
N VAL A 39 -33.85 -3.37 20.01
CA VAL A 39 -34.11 -2.04 19.44
C VAL A 39 -35.28 -2.20 18.47
N VAL A 40 -36.46 -1.78 18.91
CA VAL A 40 -37.68 -1.75 18.10
C VAL A 40 -37.71 -0.44 17.33
N VAL A 41 -37.57 -0.54 16.01
CA VAL A 41 -37.73 0.59 15.10
C VAL A 41 -39.06 0.44 14.37
N GLY A 42 -40.02 1.32 14.68
CA GLY A 42 -41.25 1.46 13.89
C GLY A 42 -40.99 2.23 12.60
N MET A 43 -41.45 1.71 11.45
CA MET A 43 -41.34 2.42 10.18
C MET A 43 -42.51 3.39 9.97
N VAL A 44 -42.21 4.67 9.73
CA VAL A 44 -43.22 5.66 9.34
C VAL A 44 -43.88 5.24 8.02
N GLY A 45 -45.21 5.07 8.03
CA GLY A 45 -46.00 4.62 6.88
C GLY A 45 -46.48 3.16 6.94
N TYR A 46 -45.94 2.35 7.86
CA TYR A 46 -46.35 0.96 8.06
C TYR A 46 -46.58 0.66 9.55
N PRO A 47 -47.79 0.92 10.10
CA PRO A 47 -48.05 0.90 11.54
C PRO A 47 -47.91 -0.49 12.19
N ASN A 48 -47.89 -1.57 11.39
CA ASN A 48 -47.76 -2.94 11.87
C ASN A 48 -46.38 -3.57 11.59
N LEU A 49 -45.42 -2.80 11.07
CA LEU A 49 -44.08 -3.30 10.76
C LEU A 49 -43.08 -2.84 11.83
N VAL A 50 -42.54 -3.82 12.56
CA VAL A 50 -41.52 -3.61 13.59
C VAL A 50 -40.21 -4.26 13.14
N LEU A 51 -39.14 -3.47 13.10
CA LEU A 51 -37.80 -3.97 12.86
C LEU A 51 -37.10 -4.23 14.20
N CYS A 52 -36.70 -5.48 14.43
CA CYS A 52 -35.92 -5.89 15.59
C CYS A 52 -34.50 -6.20 15.15
N ASP A 53 -33.51 -5.56 15.75
CA ASP A 53 -32.09 -5.88 15.55
C ASP A 53 -31.56 -6.77 16.69
N CYS A 54 -30.71 -7.74 16.37
CA CYS A 54 -30.09 -8.67 17.32
C CYS A 54 -28.56 -8.47 17.30
N PRO A 55 -27.86 -8.66 18.44
CA PRO A 55 -26.40 -8.63 18.43
C PRO A 55 -25.85 -9.71 17.48
N GLY A 56 -24.80 -9.37 16.75
CA GLY A 56 -24.17 -10.29 15.80
C GLY A 56 -23.60 -11.52 16.53
N LEU A 57 -24.07 -12.70 16.14
CA LEU A 57 -23.57 -13.99 16.60
C LEU A 57 -22.78 -14.66 15.46
N VAL A 58 -21.60 -15.17 15.79
CA VAL A 58 -20.80 -15.99 14.88
C VAL A 58 -20.83 -17.42 15.40
N MET A 59 -21.36 -18.36 14.60
CA MET A 59 -21.31 -19.78 14.93
C MET A 59 -19.89 -20.33 14.69
N PRO A 60 -19.38 -21.23 15.55
CA PRO A 60 -18.11 -21.88 15.30
C PRO A 60 -18.21 -22.73 14.03
N SER A 61 -17.38 -22.43 13.04
CA SER A 61 -17.26 -23.21 11.80
C SER A 61 -15.88 -23.85 11.75
N PHE A 62 -15.84 -25.18 11.63
CA PHE A 62 -14.59 -25.93 11.45
C PHE A 62 -14.04 -25.86 10.02
N ALA A 63 -14.84 -25.37 9.07
CA ALA A 63 -14.46 -25.31 7.66
C ALA A 63 -13.56 -24.11 7.32
N LEU A 64 -13.53 -23.08 8.16
CA LEU A 64 -12.78 -21.85 7.90
C LEU A 64 -11.48 -21.85 8.70
N SER A 65 -10.37 -21.60 8.00
CA SER A 65 -9.10 -21.32 8.64
C SER A 65 -9.14 -19.96 9.35
N ARG A 66 -8.28 -19.77 10.36
CA ARG A 66 -8.14 -18.48 11.05
C ARG A 66 -7.84 -17.33 10.08
N ASN A 67 -7.04 -17.58 9.04
CA ASN A 67 -6.65 -16.59 8.05
C ASN A 67 -7.84 -16.13 7.21
N GLU A 68 -8.70 -17.06 6.79
CA GLU A 68 -9.94 -16.76 6.07
C GLU A 68 -10.93 -16.00 6.95
N MET A 69 -11.01 -16.31 8.25
CA MET A 69 -11.85 -15.57 9.19
C MET A 69 -11.41 -14.09 9.31
N ILE A 70 -10.11 -13.81 9.22
CA ILE A 70 -9.58 -12.43 9.22
C ILE A 70 -9.94 -11.73 7.90
N LEU A 71 -9.71 -12.38 6.76
CA LEU A 71 -10.02 -11.80 5.44
C LEU A 71 -11.53 -11.54 5.26
N ASN A 72 -12.38 -12.38 5.83
CA ASN A 72 -13.84 -12.21 5.84
C ASN A 72 -14.33 -11.18 6.88
N GLY A 73 -13.45 -10.58 7.69
CA GLY A 73 -13.81 -9.60 8.70
C GLY A 73 -14.54 -10.16 9.93
N ILE A 74 -14.48 -11.48 10.15
CA ILE A 74 -15.05 -12.15 11.33
C ILE A 74 -14.16 -11.90 12.55
N LEU A 75 -12.84 -12.04 12.37
CA LEU A 75 -11.84 -11.74 13.40
C LEU A 75 -11.29 -10.32 13.21
N SER A 76 -11.02 -9.65 14.33
CA SER A 76 -10.45 -8.30 14.28
C SER A 76 -9.01 -8.31 13.75
N VAL A 77 -8.79 -7.50 12.71
CA VAL A 77 -7.46 -7.22 12.12
C VAL A 77 -6.56 -6.46 13.10
N ASP A 78 -7.11 -5.81 14.14
CA ASP A 78 -6.30 -5.04 15.09
C ASP A 78 -5.64 -5.90 16.17
N HIS A 79 -6.18 -7.08 16.46
CA HIS A 79 -5.65 -7.98 17.51
C HIS A 79 -4.93 -9.21 16.97
N MET A 80 -4.74 -9.31 15.65
CA MET A 80 -4.01 -10.42 15.04
C MET A 80 -2.52 -10.39 15.43
N HIS A 81 -1.98 -11.58 15.69
CA HIS A 81 -0.56 -11.79 15.98
C HIS A 81 0.22 -12.14 14.70
N ASP A 82 -0.28 -13.11 13.94
CA ASP A 82 0.27 -13.47 12.64
C ASP A 82 -0.37 -12.63 11.53
N TYR A 83 0.46 -11.82 10.87
CA TYR A 83 0.08 -10.97 9.75
C TYR A 83 0.60 -11.46 8.40
N PHE A 84 1.51 -12.42 8.40
CA PHE A 84 2.12 -12.90 7.18
C PHE A 84 1.17 -13.89 6.46
N SER A 85 0.63 -14.85 7.20
CA SER A 85 -0.20 -15.91 6.60
C SER A 85 -1.50 -15.39 5.94
N PRO A 86 -2.25 -14.43 6.51
CA PRO A 86 -3.42 -13.86 5.85
C PRO A 86 -3.08 -13.11 4.55
N VAL A 87 -1.92 -12.43 4.52
CA VAL A 87 -1.45 -11.71 3.32
C VAL A 87 -0.96 -12.68 2.25
N ALA A 88 -0.28 -13.77 2.65
CA ALA A 88 0.10 -14.83 1.72
C ALA A 88 -1.14 -15.50 1.10
N LEU A 89 -2.17 -15.77 1.89
CA LEU A 89 -3.44 -16.31 1.39
C LEU A 89 -4.13 -15.34 0.42
N LEU A 90 -4.08 -14.04 0.73
CA LEU A 90 -4.65 -13.00 -0.11
C LEU A 90 -3.97 -12.94 -1.50
N LEU A 91 -2.64 -13.09 -1.54
CA LEU A 91 -1.85 -13.13 -2.78
C LEU A 91 -2.14 -14.35 -3.68
N THR A 92 -2.75 -15.42 -3.15
CA THR A 92 -3.10 -16.59 -3.97
C THR A 92 -4.19 -16.31 -5.00
N ARG A 93 -5.01 -15.26 -4.78
CA ARG A 93 -6.15 -14.92 -5.65
C ARG A 93 -6.02 -13.56 -6.32
N ILE A 94 -5.52 -12.57 -5.59
CA ILE A 94 -5.41 -11.21 -6.12
C ILE A 94 -4.12 -11.10 -6.94
N PRO A 95 -4.20 -10.75 -8.23
CA PRO A 95 -3.02 -10.63 -9.06
C PRO A 95 -2.23 -9.36 -8.73
N ARG A 96 -0.95 -9.36 -9.12
CA ARG A 96 0.04 -8.31 -8.83
C ARG A 96 -0.46 -6.91 -9.17
N GLU A 97 -1.04 -6.75 -10.36
CA GLU A 97 -1.43 -5.47 -10.93
C GLU A 97 -2.45 -4.75 -10.07
N CYS A 98 -3.28 -5.50 -9.34
CA CYS A 98 -4.24 -4.92 -8.41
C CYS A 98 -3.56 -4.16 -7.28
N PHE A 99 -2.45 -4.67 -6.72
CA PHE A 99 -1.70 -3.97 -5.66
C PHE A 99 -0.97 -2.77 -6.20
N GLU A 100 -0.31 -2.92 -7.35
CA GLU A 100 0.42 -1.83 -8.00
C GLU A 100 -0.51 -0.66 -8.31
N LYS A 101 -1.70 -0.93 -8.85
CA LYS A 101 -2.70 0.11 -9.11
C LYS A 101 -3.26 0.72 -7.82
N THR A 102 -3.58 -0.10 -6.83
CA THR A 102 -4.28 0.35 -5.60
C THR A 102 -3.36 1.14 -4.67
N TYR A 103 -2.09 0.76 -4.59
CA TYR A 103 -1.11 1.37 -3.69
C TYR A 103 -0.03 2.17 -4.42
N SER A 104 -0.10 2.26 -5.75
CA SER A 104 0.89 2.94 -6.60
C SER A 104 2.30 2.40 -6.39
N LEU A 105 2.42 1.08 -6.20
CA LEU A 105 3.69 0.39 -5.98
C LEU A 105 4.34 0.00 -7.31
N MET A 106 5.66 -0.09 -7.29
CA MET A 106 6.45 -0.80 -8.29
C MET A 106 7.04 -2.03 -7.62
N LEU A 107 6.42 -3.19 -7.79
CA LEU A 107 6.95 -4.42 -7.20
C LEU A 107 8.02 -4.98 -8.15
N THR A 108 9.29 -5.00 -7.77
CA THR A 108 10.29 -5.68 -8.61
C THR A 108 10.12 -7.19 -8.42
N GLY A 109 9.55 -7.88 -9.42
CA GLY A 109 9.65 -9.33 -9.49
C GLY A 109 11.10 -9.71 -9.71
N ILE A 110 11.60 -10.71 -8.99
CA ILE A 110 12.94 -11.26 -9.21
C ILE A 110 12.94 -11.82 -10.63
N ALA A 111 13.52 -11.06 -11.56
CA ALA A 111 13.59 -11.37 -12.99
C ALA A 111 14.88 -12.16 -13.32
N ASP A 112 15.24 -13.11 -12.46
CA ASP A 112 16.56 -13.78 -12.54
C ASP A 112 16.51 -15.17 -13.20
N SER A 113 15.41 -15.55 -13.86
CA SER A 113 15.43 -16.76 -14.68
C SER A 113 14.53 -16.63 -15.91
N CYS A 114 15.14 -16.88 -17.07
CA CYS A 114 14.63 -16.90 -18.44
C CYS A 114 13.42 -17.83 -18.72
N ASP A 115 12.58 -18.18 -17.73
CA ASP A 115 11.39 -19.02 -17.94
C ASP A 115 10.10 -18.20 -17.77
N SER A 116 9.21 -18.34 -18.74
CA SER A 116 8.03 -17.49 -18.99
C SER A 116 6.86 -17.75 -18.02
N GLU A 117 7.13 -18.07 -16.77
CA GLU A 117 6.10 -18.30 -15.75
C GLU A 117 6.13 -17.17 -14.73
N GLU A 118 5.02 -16.43 -14.61
CA GLU A 118 4.85 -15.31 -13.68
C GLU A 118 5.23 -15.75 -12.26
N THR A 119 6.40 -15.31 -11.78
CA THR A 119 6.87 -15.66 -10.45
C THR A 119 5.90 -15.10 -9.40
N PRO A 120 5.35 -15.94 -8.50
CA PRO A 120 4.40 -15.49 -7.51
C PRO A 120 5.07 -14.48 -6.57
N ILE A 121 4.41 -13.34 -6.35
CA ILE A 121 4.93 -12.32 -5.43
C ILE A 121 5.04 -12.90 -4.02
N SER A 122 6.18 -12.69 -3.38
CA SER A 122 6.32 -12.96 -1.96
C SER A 122 5.53 -11.94 -1.14
N ALA A 123 4.77 -12.42 -0.15
CA ALA A 123 4.07 -11.57 0.81
C ALA A 123 5.03 -10.59 1.52
N HIS A 124 6.26 -11.02 1.77
CA HIS A 124 7.29 -10.18 2.38
C HIS A 124 7.61 -8.95 1.53
N ASP A 125 7.76 -9.13 0.22
CA ASP A 125 8.16 -8.08 -0.70
C ASP A 125 7.04 -7.05 -0.88
N LEU A 126 5.79 -7.52 -1.00
CA LEU A 126 4.61 -6.66 -0.99
C LEU A 126 4.55 -5.79 0.27
N LEU A 127 4.67 -6.42 1.44
CA LEU A 127 4.57 -5.72 2.72
C LEU A 127 5.70 -4.71 2.91
N THR A 128 6.91 -5.09 2.53
CA THR A 128 8.10 -4.23 2.59
C THR A 128 7.94 -3.03 1.65
N ALA A 129 7.48 -3.24 0.42
CA ALA A 129 7.23 -2.17 -0.54
C ALA A 129 6.16 -1.18 -0.03
N VAL A 130 5.05 -1.68 0.51
CA VAL A 130 3.99 -0.86 1.10
C VAL A 130 4.50 -0.09 2.31
N ALA A 131 5.27 -0.74 3.18
CA ALA A 131 5.84 -0.10 4.36
C ALA A 131 6.79 1.05 3.96
N PHE A 132 7.67 0.85 2.98
CA PHE A 132 8.55 1.90 2.48
C PHE A 132 7.78 3.06 1.84
N MET A 133 6.83 2.77 0.95
CA MET A 133 6.04 3.82 0.30
C MET A 133 5.20 4.65 1.29
N ARG A 134 4.77 4.04 2.40
CA ARG A 134 4.02 4.74 3.46
C ARG A 134 4.91 5.34 4.55
N GLY A 135 6.21 5.06 4.55
CA GLY A 135 7.12 5.49 5.61
C GLY A 135 6.90 4.78 6.95
N TYR A 136 6.39 3.55 6.93
CA TYR A 136 6.26 2.71 8.12
C TYR A 136 7.61 2.12 8.47
N MET A 137 8.30 2.76 9.42
CA MET A 137 9.62 2.37 9.89
C MET A 137 9.58 2.16 11.41
N SER A 138 10.25 1.11 11.87
CA SER A 138 10.56 0.90 13.28
C SER A 138 11.64 1.89 13.74
N SER A 139 11.81 2.05 15.06
CA SER A 139 12.89 2.84 15.66
C SER A 139 14.29 2.44 15.18
N SER A 140 14.45 1.17 14.76
CA SER A 140 15.70 0.64 14.21
C SER A 140 15.90 0.95 12.72
N GLY A 141 14.98 1.69 12.08
CA GLY A 141 15.04 2.01 10.65
C GLY A 141 14.60 0.87 9.71
N VAL A 142 14.12 -0.25 10.26
CA VAL A 142 13.59 -1.38 9.49
C VAL A 142 12.12 -1.13 9.14
N ALA A 143 11.69 -1.56 7.96
CA ALA A 143 10.30 -1.47 7.52
C ALA A 143 9.35 -2.22 8.47
N ASP A 144 8.27 -1.58 8.91
CA ASP A 144 7.24 -2.19 9.76
C ASP A 144 6.17 -2.90 8.92
N CYS A 145 6.42 -4.18 8.65
CA CYS A 145 5.53 -5.05 7.88
C CYS A 145 4.20 -5.33 8.60
N SER A 146 4.15 -5.30 9.94
CA SER A 146 2.91 -5.56 10.68
C SER A 146 1.90 -4.45 10.46
N ARG A 147 2.35 -3.19 10.54
CA ARG A 147 1.52 -2.02 10.28
C ARG A 147 1.07 -1.96 8.83
N ALA A 148 1.95 -2.29 7.88
CA ALA A 148 1.61 -2.39 6.47
C ALA A 148 0.55 -3.48 6.21
N ALA A 149 0.68 -4.66 6.82
CA ALA A 149 -0.28 -5.75 6.64
C ALA A 149 -1.68 -5.38 7.14
N ARG A 150 -1.79 -4.73 8.30
CA ARG A 150 -3.08 -4.28 8.84
C ARG A 150 -3.77 -3.26 7.94
N LEU A 151 -3.00 -2.37 7.29
CA LEU A 151 -3.54 -1.45 6.29
C LEU A 151 -4.18 -2.21 5.12
N ILE A 152 -3.46 -3.20 4.57
CA ILE A 152 -3.93 -3.98 3.43
C ILE A 152 -5.16 -4.82 3.79
N LEU A 153 -5.13 -5.50 4.94
CA LEU A 153 -6.24 -6.35 5.38
C LEU A 153 -7.50 -5.53 5.69
N LYS A 154 -7.35 -4.33 6.26
CA LYS A 154 -8.49 -3.40 6.44
C LYS A 154 -9.07 -2.95 5.10
N ASP A 155 -8.23 -2.70 4.11
CA ASP A 155 -8.68 -2.34 2.75
C ASP A 155 -9.47 -3.49 2.10
N VAL A 156 -9.14 -4.75 2.37
CA VAL A 156 -9.90 -5.92 1.90
C VAL A 156 -11.27 -5.99 2.57
N VAL A 157 -11.32 -5.86 3.90
CA VAL A 157 -12.59 -5.90 4.66
C VAL A 157 -13.50 -4.74 4.27
N THR A 158 -12.93 -3.58 3.98
CA THR A 158 -13.66 -2.39 3.47
C THR A 158 -14.13 -2.58 2.02
N GLY A 159 -13.56 -3.54 1.28
CA GLY A 159 -13.90 -3.84 -0.11
C GLY A 159 -13.14 -3.00 -1.15
N LYS A 160 -12.11 -2.25 -0.74
CA LYS A 160 -11.22 -1.55 -1.67
C LYS A 160 -10.40 -2.54 -2.49
N LEU A 161 -9.94 -3.62 -1.86
CA LEU A 161 -9.42 -4.81 -2.53
C LEU A 161 -10.49 -5.89 -2.53
N LYS A 162 -10.85 -6.36 -3.71
CA LYS A 162 -11.81 -7.45 -3.87
C LYS A 162 -11.09 -8.77 -3.65
N TRP A 163 -11.46 -9.53 -2.62
CA TRP A 163 -11.05 -10.92 -2.40
C TRP A 163 -12.33 -11.75 -2.31
N VAL A 164 -12.63 -12.53 -3.35
CA VAL A 164 -13.94 -13.18 -3.51
C VAL A 164 -13.73 -14.67 -3.80
N ALA A 165 -14.58 -15.52 -3.24
CA ALA A 165 -14.63 -16.93 -3.57
C ALA A 165 -15.55 -17.17 -4.76
N ALA A 166 -15.13 -18.04 -5.68
CA ALA A 166 -15.98 -18.49 -6.76
C ALA A 166 -17.23 -19.21 -6.22
N PRO A 167 -18.35 -19.17 -6.96
CA PRO A 167 -19.48 -20.05 -6.71
C PRO A 167 -19.03 -21.53 -6.70
N PRO A 168 -19.72 -22.42 -5.96
CA PRO A 168 -19.29 -23.81 -5.79
C PRO A 168 -19.17 -24.61 -7.09
N ASP A 169 -19.87 -24.20 -8.16
CA ASP A 169 -19.88 -24.88 -9.46
C ASP A 169 -18.84 -24.33 -10.45
N VAL A 170 -18.09 -23.28 -10.07
CA VAL A 170 -17.16 -22.57 -10.97
C VAL A 170 -15.74 -22.71 -10.45
N ASP A 171 -14.80 -22.97 -11.35
CA ASP A 171 -13.39 -23.01 -10.99
C ASP A 171 -12.89 -21.62 -10.52
N GLN A 172 -12.11 -21.62 -9.44
CA GLN A 172 -11.63 -20.38 -8.84
C GLN A 172 -10.76 -19.56 -9.79
N LYS A 173 -9.90 -20.22 -10.60
CA LYS A 173 -8.99 -19.51 -11.50
C LYS A 173 -9.73 -18.83 -12.65
N GLU A 174 -10.77 -19.45 -13.17
CA GLU A 174 -11.62 -18.84 -14.21
C GLU A 174 -12.39 -17.64 -13.66
N PHE A 175 -12.92 -17.77 -12.43
CA PHE A 175 -13.60 -16.68 -11.76
C PHE A 175 -12.68 -15.48 -11.45
N ASP A 176 -11.45 -15.74 -11.05
CA ASP A 176 -10.46 -14.68 -10.77
C ASP A 176 -10.11 -13.90 -12.05
N LYS A 177 -9.96 -14.59 -13.19
CA LYS A 177 -9.75 -13.92 -14.50
C LYS A 177 -10.89 -12.97 -14.85
N LEU A 178 -12.14 -13.37 -14.60
CA LEU A 178 -13.31 -12.52 -14.82
C LEU A 178 -13.35 -11.33 -13.85
N THR A 179 -12.93 -11.55 -12.59
CA THR A 179 -12.98 -10.53 -11.54
C THR A 179 -11.94 -9.43 -11.72
N TYR A 180 -10.74 -9.78 -12.20
CA TYR A 180 -9.61 -8.87 -12.34
C TYR A 180 -9.24 -8.53 -13.79
N GLY A 181 -9.94 -9.10 -14.78
CA GLY A 181 -9.63 -8.95 -16.21
C GLY A 181 -9.43 -7.50 -16.66
N GLU A 182 -10.33 -6.59 -16.28
CA GLU A 182 -10.22 -5.16 -16.62
C GLU A 182 -8.93 -4.52 -16.07
N ILE A 183 -8.49 -4.93 -14.88
CA ILE A 183 -7.32 -4.36 -14.21
C ILE A 183 -6.04 -4.85 -14.91
N THR A 184 -5.98 -6.15 -15.21
CA THR A 184 -4.85 -6.77 -15.91
C THR A 184 -4.70 -6.24 -17.34
N GLU A 185 -5.80 -6.03 -18.07
CA GLU A 185 -5.78 -5.43 -19.42
C GLU A 185 -5.27 -3.98 -19.39
N THR A 186 -5.72 -3.19 -18.42
CA THR A 186 -5.27 -1.79 -18.28
C THR A 186 -3.78 -1.72 -17.93
N ALA A 187 -3.29 -2.63 -17.08
CA ALA A 187 -1.89 -2.65 -16.65
C ALA A 187 -0.91 -2.92 -17.81
N LYS A 188 -1.25 -3.84 -18.72
CA LYS A 188 -0.46 -4.14 -19.93
C LYS A 188 -0.26 -2.92 -20.85
N THR A 189 -1.19 -1.96 -20.81
CA THR A 189 -1.15 -0.79 -21.69
C THR A 189 -0.30 0.36 -21.11
N HIS A 190 -0.15 0.43 -19.78
CA HIS A 190 0.50 1.56 -19.10
C HIS A 190 1.97 1.35 -18.74
N THR A 191 2.42 0.10 -18.54
CA THR A 191 3.81 -0.20 -18.12
C THR A 191 4.84 0.06 -19.21
N SER A 192 4.49 -0.11 -20.48
CA SER A 192 5.36 0.23 -21.62
C SER A 192 5.34 1.74 -21.92
N SER A 193 4.16 2.30 -22.17
CA SER A 193 4.05 3.62 -22.78
C SER A 193 4.42 4.81 -21.88
N GLY A 194 4.27 4.69 -20.55
CA GLY A 194 4.46 5.81 -19.62
C GLY A 194 5.89 6.01 -19.11
N LEU A 195 6.70 4.95 -19.11
CA LEU A 195 8.09 4.96 -18.66
C LEU A 195 9.06 5.16 -19.84
N GLU A 196 8.74 4.63 -21.02
CA GLU A 196 9.44 4.92 -22.29
C GLU A 196 9.36 6.42 -22.65
N LYS A 197 8.17 7.03 -22.51
CA LYS A 197 7.97 8.48 -22.74
C LYS A 197 8.75 9.37 -21.77
N ARG A 198 9.18 8.82 -20.63
CA ARG A 198 10.01 9.52 -19.64
C ARG A 198 11.50 9.16 -19.75
N HIS A 199 11.90 8.31 -20.71
CA HIS A 199 13.26 7.80 -20.88
C HIS A 199 13.87 7.23 -19.58
N LEU A 200 13.04 6.67 -18.69
CA LEU A 200 13.48 6.00 -17.46
C LEU A 200 13.74 4.50 -17.67
N LEU A 201 13.32 3.99 -18.81
CA LEU A 201 13.68 2.68 -19.35
C LEU A 201 14.45 2.92 -20.66
N GLU A 202 15.65 3.50 -20.58
CA GLU A 202 16.65 3.14 -21.57
C GLU A 202 17.12 1.74 -21.20
N ASP A 203 17.12 0.83 -22.16
CA ASP A 203 17.65 -0.51 -21.98
C ASP A 203 19.01 -0.43 -21.27
N MET A 204 19.10 -0.92 -20.03
CA MET A 204 20.38 -1.15 -19.35
C MET A 204 21.14 -2.34 -19.98
N LYS A 205 21.24 -2.34 -21.31
CA LYS A 205 22.39 -2.88 -22.03
C LYS A 205 23.34 -1.74 -22.36
N ILE A 206 23.57 -0.86 -21.40
CA ILE A 206 24.82 -0.11 -21.40
C ILE A 206 25.87 -1.14 -21.03
N SER A 207 26.46 -1.79 -22.04
CA SER A 207 27.59 -2.66 -21.80
C SER A 207 28.65 -1.86 -21.08
N ASP A 208 29.19 -2.40 -19.98
CA ASP A 208 30.23 -1.76 -19.15
C ASP A 208 31.37 -1.19 -20.02
N SER A 209 31.64 -1.83 -21.17
CA SER A 209 32.63 -1.40 -22.16
C SER A 209 32.40 0.00 -22.74
N SER A 210 31.15 0.44 -22.90
CA SER A 210 30.81 1.74 -23.49
C SER A 210 30.93 2.88 -22.46
N LEU A 211 30.57 2.61 -21.19
CA LEU A 211 30.82 3.55 -20.09
C LEU A 211 32.31 3.68 -19.78
N ASP A 212 33.04 2.56 -19.77
CA ASP A 212 34.49 2.58 -19.55
C ASP A 212 35.21 3.33 -20.69
N GLN A 213 34.80 3.15 -21.95
CA GLN A 213 35.38 3.93 -23.05
C GLN A 213 35.09 5.43 -22.91
N GLN A 214 33.91 5.81 -22.44
CA GLN A 214 33.57 7.22 -22.27
C GLN A 214 34.26 7.85 -21.03
N PHE A 215 34.49 7.06 -19.99
CA PHE A 215 35.15 7.49 -18.75
C PHE A 215 36.69 7.52 -18.88
N PHE A 216 37.29 6.50 -19.51
CA PHE A 216 38.74 6.37 -19.66
C PHE A 216 39.28 6.86 -21.02
N GLY A 217 38.42 7.04 -22.04
CA GLY A 217 38.83 7.54 -23.36
C GLY A 217 39.11 9.04 -23.41
N GLY A 218 38.66 9.79 -22.40
CA GLY A 218 39.04 11.18 -22.18
C GLY A 218 40.43 11.29 -21.56
N THR A 219 41.48 10.98 -22.32
CA THR A 219 42.87 11.18 -21.89
C THR A 219 43.15 12.66 -21.59
N SER A 220 43.08 13.01 -20.31
CA SER A 220 44.04 13.92 -19.70
C SER A 220 44.43 13.34 -18.35
N ASN A 221 45.59 12.70 -18.29
CA ASN A 221 46.25 12.28 -17.06
C ASN A 221 46.67 13.54 -16.29
N GLN A 222 45.74 14.17 -15.57
CA GLN A 222 46.08 15.16 -14.57
C GLN A 222 45.57 14.68 -13.22
N ALA A 223 46.46 14.02 -12.48
CA ALA A 223 46.24 13.69 -11.08
C ALA A 223 46.11 15.00 -10.29
N HIS A 224 44.91 15.29 -9.78
CA HIS A 224 44.71 16.39 -8.84
C HIS A 224 45.28 16.02 -7.47
N ILE A 225 46.59 16.23 -7.28
CA ILE A 225 47.22 16.14 -5.96
C ILE A 225 46.97 17.45 -5.22
N ARG A 226 46.26 17.37 -4.10
CA ARG A 226 45.97 18.50 -3.23
C ARG A 226 47.21 18.83 -2.41
N SER A 227 48.07 19.71 -2.93
CA SER A 227 49.26 20.17 -2.22
C SER A 227 48.89 21.01 -0.98
N VAL A 228 49.48 20.64 0.16
CA VAL A 228 49.44 21.39 1.42
C VAL A 228 50.32 22.65 1.26
N ARG A 229 49.76 23.81 1.63
CA ARG A 229 50.33 25.13 1.34
C ARG A 229 51.59 25.44 2.16
N THR A 230 52.69 25.75 1.47
CA THR A 230 53.75 26.67 1.93
C THR A 230 54.14 27.57 0.75
N GLY A 231 54.13 28.88 0.96
CA GLY A 231 54.01 29.88 -0.10
C GLY A 231 55.29 30.28 -0.85
N ALA A 232 55.10 30.84 -2.04
CA ALA A 232 55.94 31.86 -2.67
C ALA A 232 55.18 32.50 -3.86
N LYS A 233 55.35 33.81 -4.04
CA LYS A 233 54.75 34.66 -5.10
C LYS A 233 55.49 34.50 -6.43
N LEU A 234 54.80 34.39 -7.56
CA LEU A 234 55.20 34.89 -8.90
C LEU A 234 53.95 35.10 -9.80
N ASN A 235 53.88 36.24 -10.49
CA ASN A 235 52.86 36.63 -11.51
C ASN A 235 53.60 36.81 -12.88
N PRO A 236 52.94 37.16 -14.02
CA PRO A 236 51.96 36.39 -14.78
C PRO A 236 52.28 36.40 -16.31
N THR A 237 51.78 35.43 -17.09
CA THR A 237 51.57 35.63 -18.54
C THR A 237 50.30 34.92 -19.00
N GLU A 238 49.61 35.57 -19.93
CA GLU A 238 48.20 35.43 -20.26
C GLU A 238 47.87 34.19 -21.10
N ALA A 239 46.79 33.49 -20.75
CA ALA A 239 45.86 32.91 -21.71
C ALA A 239 44.48 32.74 -21.06
N HIS A 240 43.51 33.36 -21.72
CA HIS A 240 42.15 33.63 -21.26
C HIS A 240 41.21 32.45 -21.56
N LEU A 241 40.47 31.97 -20.54
CA LEU A 241 39.07 31.49 -20.59
C LEU A 241 38.68 30.91 -19.22
N SER A 242 38.28 31.78 -18.29
CA SER A 242 37.76 31.36 -16.98
C SER A 242 36.27 31.00 -17.10
N LYS A 243 35.91 29.71 -16.99
CA LYS A 243 34.54 29.31 -16.67
C LYS A 243 34.26 29.71 -15.22
N LYS A 244 33.72 30.92 -15.02
CA LYS A 244 33.21 31.38 -13.72
C LYS A 244 32.01 30.50 -13.33
N HIS A 245 32.19 29.63 -12.34
CA HIS A 245 31.06 28.95 -11.70
C HIS A 245 30.32 29.96 -10.83
N PHE A 246 29.14 30.39 -11.28
CA PHE A 246 28.29 31.33 -10.58
C PHE A 246 27.62 30.64 -9.38
N ASN A 247 28.32 30.57 -8.23
CA ASN A 247 27.73 30.11 -6.98
C ASN A 247 26.86 31.22 -6.36
N LYS A 248 25.74 31.55 -7.00
CA LYS A 248 24.72 32.42 -6.41
C LYS A 248 23.65 31.52 -5.80
N GLY A 249 23.49 31.58 -4.48
CA GLY A 249 22.38 30.91 -3.76
C GLY A 249 22.76 29.78 -2.80
N LYS A 250 24.04 29.59 -2.44
CA LYS A 250 24.40 28.61 -1.42
C LYS A 250 23.98 29.14 -0.04
N LYS A 251 22.86 28.64 0.49
CA LYS A 251 22.41 28.95 1.86
C LYS A 251 23.48 28.46 2.84
N GLU A 252 24.01 29.39 3.64
CA GLU A 252 24.92 29.15 4.75
C GLU A 252 24.31 28.09 5.68
N LYS A 253 25.09 27.10 6.12
CA LYS A 253 24.59 26.10 7.07
C LYS A 253 24.30 26.82 8.41
N LEU A 254 23.08 26.71 8.92
CA LEU A 254 22.61 27.36 10.17
C LEU A 254 23.58 27.18 11.36
N ARG A 255 24.23 26.01 11.46
CA ARG A 255 25.24 25.71 12.47
C ARG A 255 26.48 26.60 12.47
N ARG A 256 26.76 27.35 11.40
CA ARG A 256 27.79 28.42 11.40
C ARG A 256 27.27 29.77 11.90
N ILE A 257 25.95 30.00 11.83
CA ILE A 257 25.35 31.27 12.23
C ILE A 257 25.25 31.36 13.77
N TYR A 258 24.98 30.24 14.43
CA TYR A 258 24.78 30.18 15.89
C TYR A 258 26.04 29.79 16.69
N ASP A 259 27.18 29.61 16.02
CA ASP A 259 28.44 29.22 16.69
C ASP A 259 29.04 30.35 17.56
N ASN A 260 28.57 31.59 17.38
CA ASN A 260 29.02 32.78 18.12
C ASN A 260 27.98 33.30 19.14
N GLN A 261 27.00 32.49 19.54
CA GLN A 261 25.97 32.89 20.53
C GLN A 261 25.98 32.01 21.80
N VAL A 262 27.16 31.63 22.27
CA VAL A 262 27.36 31.10 23.63
C VAL A 262 28.42 31.93 24.33
#